data_AF-A0A136IMN3-F1
#
_entry.id   AF-A0A136IMN3-F1
#
_cell.length_a   1.000
_cell.length_b   1.000
_cell.length_c   1.000
_cell.angle_alpha   90.00
_cell.angle_beta   90.00
_cell.angle_gamma   90.00
#
_symmetry.space_group_name_H-M   'P 1'
#
loop_
_entity.id
_entity.type
_entity.pdbx_description
1 polymer ?
#
loop_
_entity_poly.entity_id
_entity_poly.type
_entity_poly.pdbx_seq_one_letter_code
_entity_poly.pdbx_strand_id
1 'polypeptide(L)'
;MQFPVLSTAFAFLALSTGAIGANIEIHRVVGPAAKVQHTVTLITDDGKRHYHGPLFQQCKSDFSYEFVKELCVDTLPMSVVWTKSPDKKVCFKMTADRHENCGFNIACKYGDCQTCITEWYSETPCPT
;
A
#
# COMPACT_ATOMS: atom_id res chain seq x y z
N MET A 1 -41.65 9.62 10.61
CA MET A 1 -40.71 8.80 11.40
C MET A 1 -39.39 8.82 10.64
N GLN A 2 -38.38 9.50 11.18
CA GLN A 2 -37.11 9.76 10.50
C GLN A 2 -36.05 8.85 11.12
N PHE A 3 -35.50 7.94 10.32
CA PHE A 3 -34.43 7.03 10.75
C PHE A 3 -33.12 7.81 10.82
N PRO A 4 -32.41 7.85 11.97
CA PRO A 4 -31.05 8.37 11.99
C PRO A 4 -30.14 7.32 11.34
N VAL A 5 -29.48 7.70 10.25
CA VAL A 5 -28.41 6.91 9.65
C VAL A 5 -27.25 6.93 10.65
N LEU A 6 -27.01 5.81 11.33
CA LEU A 6 -25.81 5.64 12.14
C LEU A 6 -24.59 5.74 11.21
N SER A 7 -23.92 6.88 11.26
CA SER A 7 -22.56 7.03 10.76
C SER A 7 -21.66 6.16 11.64
N THR A 8 -21.42 4.92 11.23
CA THR A 8 -20.42 4.05 11.83
C THR A 8 -19.05 4.64 11.51
N ALA A 9 -18.58 5.53 12.38
CA ALA A 9 -17.18 5.89 12.46
C ALA A 9 -16.43 4.60 12.84
N PHE A 10 -15.66 4.07 11.90
CA PHE A 10 -14.67 3.05 12.19
C PHE A 10 -13.66 3.68 13.15
N ALA A 11 -13.83 3.38 14.43
CA ALA A 11 -12.85 3.69 15.46
C ALA A 11 -11.59 2.87 15.13
N PHE A 12 -10.64 3.52 14.45
CA PHE A 12 -9.29 3.01 14.30
C PHE A 12 -8.71 2.88 15.71
N LEU A 13 -8.61 1.63 16.17
CA LEU A 13 -7.87 1.27 17.37
C LEU A 13 -6.41 1.67 17.18
N ALA A 14 -6.07 2.83 17.73
CA ALA A 14 -4.71 3.28 17.92
C ALA A 14 -4.02 2.33 18.90
N LEU A 15 -3.33 1.30 18.38
CA LEU A 15 -2.32 0.60 19.15
C LEU A 15 -1.05 1.46 19.14
N SER A 16 -0.90 2.19 20.24
CA SER A 16 0.23 3.06 20.54
C SER A 16 1.45 2.24 20.98
N THR A 17 2.31 1.91 20.02
CA THR A 17 3.76 1.87 20.23
C THR A 17 4.46 2.43 19.00
N GLY A 18 4.61 3.75 18.95
CA GLY A 18 5.48 4.41 17.97
C GLY A 18 4.96 4.46 16.53
N ALA A 19 3.65 4.46 16.32
CA ALA A 19 3.07 4.59 14.98
C ALA A 19 3.60 5.85 14.28
N ILE A 20 4.18 5.71 13.08
CA ILE A 20 4.67 6.84 12.28
C ILE A 20 3.52 7.44 11.47
N GLY A 21 2.37 6.75 11.42
CA GLY A 21 1.21 7.18 10.65
C GLY A 21 1.38 6.96 9.15
N ALA A 22 2.25 6.03 8.74
CA ALA A 22 2.45 5.69 7.35
C ALA A 22 1.53 4.55 6.88
N ASN A 23 1.18 4.54 5.59
CA ASN A 23 0.50 3.44 4.92
C ASN A 23 1.20 3.11 3.60
N ILE A 24 1.11 1.87 3.15
CA ILE A 24 1.57 1.48 1.81
C ILE A 24 0.35 1.13 0.97
N GLU A 25 0.28 1.69 -0.23
CA GLU A 25 -0.70 1.37 -1.25
C GLU A 25 0.01 0.71 -2.42
N ILE A 26 -0.41 -0.51 -2.77
CA ILE A 26 0.10 -1.25 -3.93
C ILE A 26 -1.02 -1.33 -4.96
N HIS A 27 -0.77 -0.79 -6.16
CA HIS A 27 -1.64 -0.99 -7.30
C HIS A 27 -1.05 -2.05 -8.22
N ARG A 28 -1.89 -2.99 -8.66
CA ARG A 28 -1.54 -4.09 -9.54
C ARG A 28 -2.57 -4.18 -10.67
N VAL A 29 -2.09 -4.25 -11.91
CA VAL A 29 -2.93 -4.59 -13.06
C VAL A 29 -2.59 -6.00 -13.51
N VAL A 30 -3.57 -6.90 -13.53
CA VAL A 30 -3.45 -8.30 -13.97
C VAL A 30 -4.45 -8.60 -15.08
N GLY A 31 -4.05 -9.41 -16.06
CA GLY A 31 -4.95 -9.84 -17.12
C GLY A 31 -4.21 -10.42 -18.33
N PRO A 32 -4.91 -11.09 -19.26
CA PRO A 32 -4.32 -11.89 -20.34
C PRO A 32 -3.44 -11.08 -21.31
N ALA A 33 -3.76 -9.80 -21.48
CA ALA A 33 -3.01 -8.85 -22.33
C ALA A 33 -2.22 -7.80 -21.53
N ALA A 34 -2.25 -7.84 -20.20
CA ALA A 34 -1.53 -6.87 -19.37
C ALA A 34 -0.07 -7.33 -19.19
N LYS A 35 0.90 -6.49 -19.56
CA LYS A 35 2.18 -6.54 -18.84
C LYS A 35 1.84 -6.22 -17.40
N VAL A 36 2.14 -7.12 -16.47
CA VAL A 36 1.83 -6.91 -15.05
C VAL A 36 2.51 -5.61 -14.61
N GLN A 37 1.70 -4.59 -14.32
CA GLN A 37 2.19 -3.31 -13.83
C GLN A 37 1.90 -3.25 -12.34
N HIS A 38 2.95 -2.99 -11.60
CA HIS A 38 2.88 -2.73 -10.19
C HIS A 38 3.24 -1.29 -9.93
N THR A 39 2.62 -0.70 -8.93
CA THR A 39 3.02 0.59 -8.40
C THR A 39 2.97 0.51 -6.89
N VAL A 40 4.06 0.92 -6.25
CA VAL A 40 4.12 1.07 -4.80
C VAL A 40 4.06 2.55 -4.47
N THR A 41 3.15 2.92 -3.57
CA THR A 41 3.03 4.28 -3.03
C THR A 41 3.14 4.22 -1.52
N LEU A 42 4.08 4.97 -0.95
CA LEU A 42 4.14 5.23 0.49
C LEU A 42 3.33 6.49 0.78
N ILE A 43 2.42 6.41 1.74
CA ILE A 43 1.60 7.53 2.19
C ILE A 43 2.07 7.86 3.61
N THR A 44 2.62 9.05 3.80
CA THR A 44 3.08 9.54 5.11
C THR A 44 1.92 10.08 5.95
N ASP A 45 2.18 10.33 7.24
CA ASP A 45 1.21 10.87 8.21
C ASP A 45 0.64 12.24 7.83
N ASP A 46 1.45 13.06 7.15
CA ASP A 46 1.02 14.33 6.56
C ASP A 46 0.11 14.17 5.31
N GLY A 47 -0.21 12.93 4.94
CA GLY A 47 -1.05 12.58 3.80
C GLY A 47 -0.35 12.66 2.44
N LYS A 48 0.96 12.97 2.39
CA LYS A 48 1.70 13.02 1.12
C LYS A 48 1.89 11.63 0.55
N ARG A 49 1.77 11.54 -0.78
CA ARG A 49 1.96 10.31 -1.55
C ARG A 49 3.33 10.31 -2.21
N HIS A 50 4.13 9.29 -1.90
CA HIS A 50 5.48 9.09 -2.40
C HIS A 50 5.49 7.88 -3.31
N TYR A 51 5.55 8.14 -4.62
CA TYR A 51 5.57 7.10 -5.64
C TYR A 51 6.95 6.43 -5.68
N HIS A 52 7.00 5.10 -5.53
CA HIS A 52 8.24 4.31 -5.52
C HIS A 52 8.43 3.50 -6.82
N GLY A 53 7.48 3.58 -7.76
CA GLY A 53 7.57 2.87 -9.02
C GLY A 53 7.14 1.41 -8.92
N PRO A 54 7.66 0.53 -9.79
CA PRO A 54 7.28 -0.86 -9.81
C PRO A 54 7.62 -1.57 -8.51
N LEU A 55 6.88 -2.64 -8.21
CA LEU A 55 7.28 -3.62 -7.20
C LEU A 55 8.71 -4.07 -7.51
N PHE A 56 9.55 -4.06 -6.50
CA PHE A 56 10.94 -4.48 -6.58
C PHE A 56 11.15 -5.67 -5.66
N GLN A 57 11.98 -6.60 -6.12
CA GLN A 57 12.40 -7.73 -5.30
C GLN A 57 13.41 -7.23 -4.27
N GLN A 58 13.29 -7.73 -3.03
CA GLN A 58 14.15 -7.37 -1.89
C GLN A 58 13.94 -5.94 -1.36
N CYS A 59 14.76 -5.54 -0.39
CA CYS A 59 14.79 -4.20 0.16
C CYS A 59 15.55 -3.26 -0.79
N LYS A 60 15.04 -2.05 -0.97
CA LYS A 60 15.71 -0.99 -1.75
C LYS A 60 16.05 0.17 -0.84
N SER A 61 17.22 0.79 -1.05
CA SER A 61 17.75 1.85 -0.17
C SER A 61 18.07 3.18 -0.87
N ASP A 62 17.85 3.31 -2.18
CA ASP A 62 18.14 4.53 -2.94
C ASP A 62 16.85 5.19 -3.42
N PHE A 63 16.21 5.95 -2.53
CA PHE A 63 15.02 6.72 -2.87
C PHE A 63 15.35 8.18 -3.14
N SER A 64 14.56 8.81 -4.00
CA SER A 64 14.62 10.27 -4.23
C SER A 64 14.17 11.09 -3.02
N TYR A 65 13.70 10.44 -1.95
CA TYR A 65 13.19 11.07 -0.75
C TYR A 65 14.16 10.83 0.41
N GLU A 66 14.69 11.90 1.01
CA GLU A 66 15.74 11.82 2.04
C GLU A 66 15.29 11.14 3.34
N PHE A 67 13.98 10.94 3.55
CA PHE A 67 13.43 10.43 4.80
C PHE A 67 13.30 8.91 4.86
N VAL A 68 13.33 8.20 3.71
CA VAL A 68 13.32 6.73 3.65
C VAL A 68 14.73 6.26 3.42
N LYS A 69 15.27 5.48 4.37
CA LYS A 69 16.57 4.82 4.24
C LYS A 69 16.43 3.50 3.48
N GLU A 70 15.38 2.75 3.78
CA GLU A 70 15.14 1.43 3.20
C GLU A 70 13.64 1.13 3.18
N LEU A 71 13.16 0.48 2.12
CA LEU A 71 11.80 -0.04 2.02
C LEU A 71 11.87 -1.44 1.42
N CYS A 72 11.19 -2.39 2.05
CA CYS A 72 11.08 -3.79 1.65
C CYS A 72 9.61 -4.12 1.41
N VAL A 73 9.21 -4.35 0.15
CA VAL A 73 7.80 -4.54 -0.24
C VAL A 73 7.48 -6.00 -0.59
N ASP A 74 8.50 -6.82 -0.92
CA ASP A 74 8.31 -8.23 -1.30
C ASP A 74 8.61 -9.22 -0.15
N THR A 75 9.10 -8.72 0.99
CA THR A 75 9.30 -9.53 2.19
C THR A 75 8.09 -9.38 3.10
N LEU A 76 7.53 -10.48 3.61
CA LEU A 76 6.50 -10.41 4.64
C LEU A 76 7.12 -10.50 6.04
N PRO A 77 6.77 -9.58 6.96
CA PRO A 77 5.97 -8.37 6.70
C PRO A 77 6.77 -7.32 5.95
N MET A 78 6.07 -6.54 5.12
CA MET A 78 6.67 -5.40 4.43
C MET A 78 7.21 -4.43 5.47
N SER A 79 8.28 -3.72 5.18
CA SER A 79 8.85 -2.81 6.17
C SER A 79 9.53 -1.58 5.58
N VAL A 80 9.57 -0.51 6.36
CA VAL A 80 10.25 0.75 6.05
C VAL A 80 11.20 1.08 7.20
N VAL A 81 12.41 1.52 6.85
CA VAL A 81 13.39 2.12 7.75
C VAL A 81 13.57 3.58 7.37
N TRP A 82 13.46 4.48 8.35
CA TRP A 82 13.52 5.92 8.14
C TRP A 82 14.95 6.44 8.34
N THR A 83 15.39 7.40 7.53
CA THR A 83 16.76 7.93 7.59
C THR A 83 17.05 8.64 8.91
N LYS A 84 16.09 9.44 9.41
CA LYS A 84 16.22 10.17 10.68
C LYS A 84 16.07 9.29 11.92
N SER A 85 15.66 8.04 11.75
CA SER A 85 15.48 7.07 12.85
C SER A 85 15.80 5.67 12.33
N PRO A 86 17.08 5.38 12.03
CA PRO A 86 17.48 4.13 11.39
C PRO A 86 17.22 2.90 12.26
N ASP A 87 17.13 3.08 13.58
CA ASP A 87 16.76 2.02 14.53
C ASP A 87 15.24 1.76 14.57
N LYS A 88 14.46 2.63 13.92
CA LYS A 88 13.00 2.53 13.85
C LYS A 88 12.59 1.84 12.55
N LYS A 89 12.50 0.52 12.62
CA LYS A 89 11.86 -0.30 11.60
C LYS A 89 10.35 -0.32 11.83
N VAL A 90 9.58 0.05 10.82
CA VAL A 90 8.11 -0.07 10.83
C VAL A 90 7.72 -1.17 9.88
N CYS A 91 6.89 -2.09 10.35
CA CYS A 91 6.35 -3.18 9.55
C CYS A 91 4.91 -2.90 9.16
N PHE A 92 4.47 -3.49 8.07
CA PHE A 92 3.14 -3.29 7.52
C PHE A 92 2.47 -4.64 7.25
N LYS A 93 1.16 -4.70 7.47
CA LYS A 93 0.30 -5.82 7.09
C LYS A 93 -0.83 -5.31 6.21
N MET A 94 -1.30 -6.17 5.31
CA MET A 94 -2.46 -5.85 4.49
C MET A 94 -3.68 -5.68 5.39
N THR A 95 -4.42 -4.59 5.20
CA THR A 95 -5.63 -4.27 5.95
C THR A 95 -6.87 -4.25 5.08
N ALA A 96 -6.72 -3.99 3.78
CA ALA A 96 -7.80 -4.05 2.82
C ALA A 96 -7.27 -4.32 1.41
N ASP A 97 -8.13 -4.83 0.55
CA ASP A 97 -7.92 -4.89 -0.89
C ASP A 97 -9.21 -4.52 -1.63
N ARG A 98 -9.06 -4.08 -2.88
CA ARG A 98 -10.16 -3.78 -3.80
C ARG A 98 -9.81 -4.32 -5.17
N HIS A 99 -10.77 -5.01 -5.75
CA HIS A 99 -10.66 -5.61 -7.07
C HIS A 99 -11.72 -4.97 -7.96
N GLU A 100 -11.31 -4.47 -9.10
CA GLU A 100 -12.22 -3.89 -10.09
C GLU A 100 -11.77 -4.22 -11.51
N ASN A 101 -12.73 -4.31 -12.42
CA ASN A 101 -12.41 -4.45 -13.83
C ASN A 101 -11.85 -3.12 -14.33
N CYS A 102 -10.72 -3.17 -15.02
CA CYS A 102 -10.08 -2.00 -15.61
C CYS A 102 -9.55 -2.29 -17.01
N GLY A 103 -9.18 -1.24 -17.74
CA GLY A 103 -8.75 -1.31 -19.14
C GLY A 103 -9.81 -0.83 -20.13
N PHE A 104 -9.36 -0.33 -21.28
CA PHE A 104 -10.25 0.20 -22.32
C PHE A 104 -11.12 -0.91 -22.93
N ASN A 105 -12.38 -0.55 -23.21
CA ASN A 105 -13.53 -1.31 -23.72
C ASN A 105 -13.32 -2.40 -24.79
N ILE A 106 -12.13 -2.56 -25.37
CA ILE A 106 -11.89 -3.49 -26.48
C ILE A 106 -11.50 -4.89 -25.95
N ALA A 107 -10.72 -4.98 -24.87
CA ALA A 107 -10.31 -6.27 -24.29
C ALA A 107 -11.44 -6.95 -23.50
N CYS A 108 -12.21 -6.18 -22.72
CA CYS A 108 -13.41 -6.69 -22.03
C CYS A 108 -14.51 -7.18 -22.99
N LYS A 109 -14.50 -6.74 -24.26
CA LYS A 109 -15.52 -7.11 -25.25
C LYS A 109 -15.42 -8.58 -25.68
N TYR A 110 -14.28 -9.25 -25.44
CA TYR A 110 -14.03 -10.64 -25.81
C TYR A 110 -13.90 -11.59 -24.61
N GLY A 111 -14.23 -11.13 -23.39
CA GLY A 111 -14.17 -11.95 -22.16
C GLY A 111 -12.87 -11.84 -21.37
N ASP A 112 -11.85 -11.17 -21.91
CA ASP A 112 -10.54 -11.00 -21.28
C ASP A 112 -10.40 -9.60 -20.65
N CYS A 113 -11.15 -9.36 -19.57
CA CYS A 113 -11.01 -8.13 -18.80
C CYS A 113 -9.70 -8.12 -18.00
N GLN A 114 -9.04 -6.96 -17.93
CA GLN A 114 -7.98 -6.76 -16.94
C GLN A 114 -8.63 -6.47 -15.59
N THR A 115 -8.02 -6.96 -14.52
CA THR A 115 -8.41 -6.67 -13.15
C THR A 115 -7.37 -5.73 -12.56
N CYS A 116 -7.84 -4.59 -12.06
CA CYS A 116 -7.07 -3.69 -11.22
C CYS A 116 -7.30 -4.08 -9.77
N ILE A 117 -6.20 -4.35 -9.09
CA ILE A 117 -6.17 -4.69 -7.68
C ILE A 117 -5.47 -3.53 -6.98
N THR A 118 -6.10 -2.99 -5.94
CA THR A 118 -5.48 -2.03 -5.02
C THR A 118 -5.42 -2.67 -3.65
N GLU A 119 -4.24 -2.76 -3.07
CA GLU A 119 -3.97 -3.35 -1.77
C GLU A 119 -3.50 -2.24 -0.83
N TRP A 120 -4.10 -2.15 0.36
CA TRP A 120 -3.71 -1.21 1.40
C TRP A 120 -3.08 -1.94 2.57
N TYR A 121 -1.97 -1.38 3.04
CA TYR A 121 -1.20 -1.90 4.15
C TYR A 121 -1.03 -0.81 5.20
N SER A 122 -1.28 -1.18 6.45
CA SER A 122 -1.12 -0.29 7.60
C SER A 122 -0.08 -0.84 8.56
N GLU A 123 0.45 0.04 9.41
CA GLU A 123 1.48 -0.30 10.38
C GLU A 123 1.05 -1.45 11.30
N THR A 124 1.99 -2.33 11.59
CA THR A 124 1.85 -3.47 12.48
C THR A 124 3.16 -3.67 13.24
N PRO A 125 3.15 -4.29 14.43
CA PRO A 125 4.37 -4.69 15.09
C PRO A 125 5.24 -5.56 14.18
N CYS A 126 6.55 -5.27 14.15
CA CYS A 126 7.51 -6.13 13.46
C CYS A 126 7.67 -7.46 14.21
N PRO A 127 7.71 -8.60 13.50
CA PRO A 127 8.03 -9.88 14.09
C PRO A 127 9.46 -9.82 14.64
N THR A 128 9.61 -10.38 15.84
CA THR A 128 10.89 -10.59 16.54
C THR A 128 11.62 -11.81 16.01
#